data_AF-A0A7K5MZ13-F1
#
_entry.id   AF-A0A7K5MZ13-F1
#
_cell.length_a   1.000
_cell.length_b   1.000
_cell.length_c   1.000
_cell.angle_alpha   90.00
_cell.angle_beta   90.00
_cell.angle_gamma   90.00
#
_symmetry.space_group_name_H-M   'P 1'
#
loop_
_entity.id
_entity.type
_entity.pdbx_description
1 polymer ?
#
loop_
_entity_poly.entity_id
_entity_poly.type
_entity_poly.pdbx_seq_one_letter_code
_entity_poly.pdbx_strand_id
1 'polypeptide(L)' 'AENLSFWEACEELRYGEQSRIAEIVDSIYQQFLAPGATRWVNIDSKTMERTLEGIKTPHRYVMDDAQMHIYMLMKK' A
#
# COMPACT_ATOMS: atom_id res chain seq x y z
N ALA A 1 -6.55 9.36 9.94
CA ALA A 1 -5.99 10.03 8.75
C ALA A 1 -5.13 9.06 7.95
N GLU A 2 -4.14 8.41 8.56
CA GLU A 2 -3.20 7.50 7.86
C GLU A 2 -3.86 6.40 7.03
N ASN A 3 -4.85 5.69 7.59
CA ASN A 3 -5.58 4.64 6.86
C ASN A 3 -6.25 5.13 5.58
N LEU A 4 -6.86 6.33 5.62
CA LEU A 4 -7.51 6.92 4.45
C LEU A 4 -6.46 7.33 3.41
N SER A 5 -5.37 7.97 3.83
CA SER A 5 -4.31 8.37 2.89
C SER A 5 -3.57 7.20 2.27
N PHE A 6 -3.35 6.11 3.02
CA PHE A 6 -2.84 4.87 2.44
C PHE A 6 -3.80 4.33 1.38
N TRP A 7 -5.10 4.30 1.71
CA TRP A 7 -6.11 3.82 0.77
C TRP A 7 -6.17 4.67 -0.51
N GLU A 8 -6.09 5.99 -0.40
CA GLU A 8 -6.03 6.94 -1.52
C GLU A 8 -4.78 6.73 -2.38
N ALA A 9 -3.61 6.52 -1.76
CA ALA A 9 -2.37 6.25 -2.48
C ALA A 9 -2.45 4.92 -3.26
N CYS A 10 -3.12 3.90 -2.72
CA CYS A 10 -3.39 2.65 -3.42
C CYS A 10 -4.33 2.85 -4.63
N GLU A 11 -5.33 3.74 -4.54
CA GLU A 11 -6.18 4.10 -5.69
C GLU A 11 -5.37 4.80 -6.79
N GLU A 12 -4.48 5.73 -6.41
CA GLU A 12 -3.58 6.39 -7.36
C GLU A 12 -2.69 5.38 -8.09
N LEU A 13 -2.14 4.39 -7.37
CA LEU A 13 -1.37 3.31 -7.98
C LEU A 13 -2.22 2.49 -8.98
N ARG A 14 -3.47 2.19 -8.61
CA ARG A 14 -4.35 1.30 -9.39
C ARG A 14 -4.82 1.94 -10.70
N TYR A 15 -5.18 3.22 -10.64
CA TYR A 15 -5.83 3.94 -11.74
C TYR A 15 -4.95 5.01 -12.39
N GLY A 16 -3.77 5.29 -11.83
CA GLY A 16 -2.83 6.28 -12.33
C GLY A 16 -1.96 5.80 -13.50
N GLU A 17 -0.90 6.57 -13.74
CA GLU A 17 0.01 6.39 -14.88
C GLU A 17 0.86 5.12 -14.77
N GLN A 18 0.83 4.30 -15.82
CA GLN A 18 1.60 3.04 -15.89
C GLN A 18 3.11 3.26 -15.79
N SER A 19 3.62 4.37 -16.34
CA SER A 19 5.04 4.73 -16.33
C SER A 19 5.59 4.98 -14.92
N ARG A 20 4.72 5.29 -13.96
CA ARG A 20 5.12 5.69 -12.60
C ARG A 20 4.87 4.61 -11.54
N ILE A 21 4.43 3.41 -11.94
CA ILE A 21 4.10 2.31 -11.00
C ILE A 21 5.23 2.07 -10.01
N ALA A 22 6.48 1.89 -10.48
CA ALA A 22 7.59 1.57 -9.60
C ALA A 22 7.86 2.67 -8.57
N GLU A 23 7.81 3.94 -9.00
CA GLU A 23 7.99 5.11 -8.13
C GLU A 23 6.87 5.21 -7.07
N ILE A 24 5.62 5.01 -7.48
CA ILE A 24 4.45 5.08 -6.59
C ILE A 24 4.49 3.93 -5.58
N VAL A 25 4.83 2.71 -6.03
CA VAL A 25 4.96 1.54 -5.15
C VAL A 25 6.02 1.76 -4.07
N ASP A 26 7.20 2.25 -4.44
CA ASP A 26 8.26 2.56 -3.47
C ASP A 26 7.83 3.67 -2.50
N SER A 27 7.21 4.73 -3.01
CA SER A 27 6.69 5.83 -2.19
C SER A 27 5.66 5.35 -1.16
N ILE A 28 4.71 4.49 -1.56
CA ILE A 28 3.72 3.91 -0.64
C ILE A 28 4.42 3.05 0.42
N TYR A 29 5.38 2.23 0.02
CA TYR A 29 6.14 1.42 0.95
C TYR A 29 6.85 2.28 2.00
N GLN A 30 7.63 3.28 1.59
CA GLN A 30 8.39 4.14 2.51
C GLN A 30 7.48 4.94 3.46
N GLN A 31 6.35 5.43 2.96
CA GLN A 31 5.46 6.28 3.76
C GLN A 31 4.63 5.51 4.77
N PHE A 32 4.19 4.28 4.44
CA PHE A 32 3.15 3.58 5.20
C PHE A 32 3.55 2.21 5.74
N LEU A 33 4.50 1.51 5.11
CA LEU A 33 4.81 0.10 5.42
C LEU A 33 6.23 -0.13 5.93
N ALA A 34 7.19 0.72 5.57
CA ALA A 34 8.57 0.59 5.98
C ALA A 34 8.70 0.64 7.52
N PRO A 35 9.65 -0.09 8.12
CA PRO A 35 9.95 0.04 9.53
C PRO A 35 10.29 1.50 9.88
N GLY A 36 9.54 2.10 10.81
CA GLY A 36 9.71 3.51 11.18
C GLY A 36 9.02 4.52 10.26
N ALA A 37 8.16 4.06 9.35
CA ALA A 37 7.31 4.90 8.52
C ALA A 37 6.56 5.96 9.35
N THR A 38 6.62 7.22 8.94
CA THR A 38 5.96 8.34 9.64
C THR A 38 4.44 8.24 9.64
N ARG A 39 3.88 7.52 8.66
CA ARG A 39 2.44 7.31 8.45
C ARG A 39 2.08 5.84 8.54
N TRP A 40 2.74 5.09 9.42
CA TRP A 40 2.60 3.64 9.50
C TRP A 40 1.13 3.18 9.62
N VAL A 41 0.75 2.18 8.82
CA VAL A 41 -0.59 1.56 8.87
C VAL A 41 -0.52 0.15 9.46
N ASN A 42 -1.58 -0.21 10.19
CA ASN A 42 -1.68 -1.51 10.82
C ASN A 42 -2.30 -2.53 9.84
N ILE A 43 -1.48 -3.43 9.32
CA ILE A 43 -1.90 -4.60 8.53
C ILE A 43 -1.36 -5.89 9.17
N ASP A 44 -2.09 -6.99 9.01
CA ASP A 44 -1.65 -8.28 9.55
C ASP A 44 -0.38 -8.79 8.85
N SER A 45 0.41 -9.61 9.56
CA SER A 45 1.71 -10.08 9.08
C SER A 45 1.65 -10.84 7.77
N LYS A 46 0.57 -11.58 7.51
CA LYS A 46 0.39 -12.36 6.28
C LYS A 46 0.14 -11.44 5.09
N THR A 47 -0.67 -10.41 5.28
CA THR A 47 -0.89 -9.36 4.28
C THR A 47 0.42 -8.60 3.99
N MET A 48 1.16 -8.21 5.04
CA MET A 48 2.46 -7.54 4.91
C MET A 48 3.45 -8.35 4.09
N GLU A 49 3.63 -9.64 4.40
CA GLU A 49 4.56 -10.51 3.68
C GLU A 49 4.26 -10.59 2.18
N ARG A 50 2.98 -10.75 1.82
CA ARG A 50 2.54 -10.78 0.41
C ARG A 50 2.81 -9.46 -0.31
N THR A 51 2.51 -8.34 0.35
CA THR A 51 2.78 -7.01 -0.22
C THR A 51 4.27 -6.81 -0.44
N LEU A 52 5.13 -7.21 0.51
CA LEU A 52 6.60 -7.12 0.37
C LEU A 52 7.14 -8.00 -0.76
N GLU A 53 6.61 -9.20 -0.95
CA GLU A 53 7.00 -10.05 -2.09
C GLU A 53 6.59 -9.41 -3.42
N GLY A 54 5.37 -8.90 -3.49
CA GLY A 54 4.87 -8.23 -4.69
C GLY A 54 5.67 -6.96 -5.04
N ILE A 55 6.12 -6.19 -4.05
CA ILE A 55 6.93 -4.96 -4.27
C ILE A 55 8.22 -5.27 -5.03
N LYS A 56 8.77 -6.49 -4.95
CA LYS A 56 9.96 -6.90 -5.72
C LYS A 56 9.71 -6.89 -7.23
N THR A 57 8.46 -7.04 -7.66
CA THR A 57 8.03 -6.94 -9.07
C THR A 57 6.84 -5.99 -9.17
N PRO A 58 7.05 -4.66 -9.12
CA PRO A 58 5.98 -3.68 -9.01
C PRO A 58 4.92 -3.81 -10.11
N HIS A 59 3.64 -3.86 -9.71
CA HIS A 59 2.49 -3.79 -10.61
C HIS A 59 1.33 -3.06 -9.93
N ARG A 60 0.36 -2.59 -10.72
CA ARG A 60 -0.77 -1.76 -10.24
C ARG A 60 -1.73 -2.41 -9.23
N TYR A 61 -1.54 -3.69 -8.92
CA TYR A 61 -2.39 -4.45 -7.99
C TYR A 61 -1.61 -4.95 -6.77
N VAL A 62 -0.35 -4.52 -6.61
CA VAL A 62 0.56 -5.04 -5.58
C VAL A 62 0.10 -4.70 -4.16
N MET A 63 -0.72 -3.65 -4.02
CA MET A 63 -1.26 -3.18 -2.74
C MET A 63 -2.68 -3.68 -2.46
N ASP A 64 -3.32 -4.47 -3.34
CA ASP A 64 -4.75 -4.81 -3.24
C ASP A 64 -5.13 -5.49 -1.91
N ASP A 65 -4.35 -6.49 -1.47
CA ASP A 65 -4.59 -7.20 -0.20
C ASP A 65 -4.49 -6.23 1.00
N ALA A 66 -3.46 -5.37 1.01
CA ALA A 66 -3.25 -4.37 2.06
C ALA A 66 -4.33 -3.28 2.04
N GLN A 67 -4.71 -2.79 0.86
CA GLN A 67 -5.77 -1.81 0.68
C GLN A 67 -7.12 -2.35 1.17
N MET A 68 -7.45 -3.60 0.86
CA MET A 68 -8.66 -4.26 1.34
C MET A 68 -8.66 -4.42 2.86
N HIS A 69 -7.52 -4.81 3.45
CA HIS A 69 -7.38 -4.92 4.90
C HIS A 69 -7.67 -3.57 5.59
N ILE A 70 -7.05 -2.49 5.10
CA ILE A 70 -7.23 -1.14 5.63
C ILE A 70 -8.67 -0.65 5.44
N TYR A 71 -9.29 -0.92 4.29
CA TYR A 71 -10.71 -0.60 4.06
C TYR A 71 -11.63 -1.28 5.08
N MET A 72 -11.39 -2.56 5.37
CA MET A 72 -12.17 -3.30 6.37
C MET A 72 -11.95 -2.79 7.80
N LEU A 73 -10.77 -2.23 8.10
CA LEU A 73 -10.52 -1.55 9.38
C LEU A 73 -11.25 -0.22 9.49
N MET A 74 -11.32 0.57 8.40
CA MET A 74 -12.02 1.86 8.40
C MET A 74 -13.54 1.75 8.47
N LYS A 75 -14.12 0.62 8.02
CA LYS A 75 -15.56 0.36 8.04
C LYS A 75 -16.13 -0.01 9.40
N LYS A 76 -15.28 -0.29 10.39
CA LYS A 76 -15.68 -0.62 11.76
C LYS A 76 -15.80 0.65 12.60
#